data_AF-F4B6Q7-F1
#
_entry.id   AF-F4B6Q7-F1
#
_cell.length_a   1.000
_cell.length_b   1.000
_cell.length_c   1.000
_cell.angle_alpha   90.00
_cell.angle_beta   90.00
_cell.angle_gamma   90.00
#
_symmetry.space_group_name_H-M   'P 1'
#
loop_
_entity.id
_entity.type
_entity.pdbx_description
1 polymer ?
#
loop_
_entity_poly.entity_id
_entity_poly.type
_entity_poly.pdbx_seq_one_letter_code
_entity_poly.pdbx_strand_id
1 'polypeptide(L)'
;MSLEESLKSSVVLISPSDIEESVKKIEEEIKSHEQIDIDFQKKIQEELDKLWSTLSWLKIAESQGVWKTKTCRHAIDGVCEAWNISDPGKLGIPQEVISVNQDGTKRVVIAKFYQICITCPLYEPRRSQ
;
A
#
# COMPACT_ATOMS: atom_id res chain seq x y z
N MET A 1 -27.32 63.86 33.44
CA MET A 1 -27.28 62.54 32.78
C MET A 1 -26.20 61.72 33.46
N SER A 2 -26.57 60.51 33.83
CA SER A 2 -26.02 59.60 34.85
C SER A 2 -24.59 59.13 34.62
N LEU A 3 -23.71 59.32 35.62
CA LEU A 3 -22.51 58.49 35.79
C LEU A 3 -22.86 57.07 36.30
N GLU A 4 -24.09 56.89 36.80
CA GLU A 4 -24.63 55.64 37.35
C GLU A 4 -24.96 54.57 36.28
N GLU A 5 -24.97 54.92 34.99
CA GLU A 5 -25.25 53.95 33.90
C GLU A 5 -24.00 53.22 33.39
N SER A 6 -22.79 53.62 33.78
CA SER A 6 -21.54 53.08 33.21
C SER A 6 -20.98 51.83 33.92
N LEU A 7 -21.58 51.40 35.04
CA LEU A 7 -21.09 50.27 35.85
C LEU A 7 -22.17 49.22 36.12
N LYS A 8 -22.99 48.87 35.12
CA LYS A 8 -23.63 47.54 35.13
C LYS A 8 -22.54 46.50 34.85
N SER A 9 -21.73 46.20 35.86
CA SER A 9 -21.04 44.92 35.91
C SER A 9 -22.14 43.86 35.86
N SER A 10 -22.26 43.18 34.72
CA SER A 10 -23.10 42.01 34.56
C SER A 10 -22.52 40.92 35.46
N VAL A 11 -22.84 40.97 36.76
CA VAL A 11 -22.52 39.91 37.72
C VAL A 11 -23.46 38.76 37.41
N VAL A 12 -22.98 37.83 36.60
CA VAL A 12 -23.69 36.57 36.34
C VAL A 12 -23.41 35.66 37.54
N LEU A 13 -24.42 35.44 38.36
CA LEU A 13 -24.37 34.45 39.45
C LEU A 13 -24.50 33.06 38.82
N ILE A 14 -23.39 32.33 38.75
CA ILE A 14 -23.37 30.93 38.30
C ILE A 14 -23.46 30.05 39.54
N SER A 15 -24.39 29.11 39.55
CA SER A 15 -24.51 28.15 40.65
C SER A 15 -23.34 27.17 40.58
N PRO A 16 -22.74 26.76 41.72
CA PRO A 16 -21.78 25.66 41.75
C PRO A 16 -22.29 24.39 41.06
N SER A 17 -23.60 24.12 41.09
CA SER A 17 -24.24 23.01 40.37
C SER A 17 -24.09 23.09 38.85
N ASP A 18 -24.14 24.30 38.29
CA ASP A 18 -24.03 24.52 36.83
C ASP A 18 -22.58 24.27 36.38
N ILE A 19 -21.61 24.58 37.26
CA ILE A 19 -20.20 24.26 37.06
C ILE A 19 -19.98 22.75 37.15
N GLU A 20 -20.55 22.07 38.15
CA GLU A 20 -20.47 20.61 38.28
C GLU A 20 -21.04 19.87 37.06
N GLU A 21 -22.16 20.34 36.51
CA GLU A 21 -22.73 19.77 35.28
C GLU A 21 -21.80 20.01 34.07
N SER A 22 -21.20 21.19 33.99
CA SER A 22 -20.23 21.52 32.93
C SER A 22 -18.96 20.67 33.03
N VAL A 23 -18.47 20.42 34.25
CA VAL A 23 -17.32 19.53 34.50
C VAL A 23 -17.64 18.11 34.03
N LYS A 24 -18.82 17.57 34.36
CA LYS A 24 -19.24 16.23 33.90
C LYS A 24 -19.30 16.12 32.39
N LYS A 25 -19.85 17.13 31.70
CA LYS A 25 -19.89 17.16 30.23
C LYS A 25 -18.48 17.11 29.62
N ILE A 26 -17.55 17.91 30.17
CA ILE A 26 -16.16 17.91 29.71
C ILE A 26 -15.48 16.57 29.98
N GLU A 27 -15.71 15.94 31.14
CA GLU A 27 -15.17 14.60 31.44
C GLU A 27 -15.71 13.52 30.48
N GLU A 28 -16.98 13.59 30.09
CA GLU A 28 -17.58 12.70 29.09
C GLU A 28 -17.01 12.95 27.69
N GLU A 29 -16.83 14.22 27.31
CA GLU A 29 -16.19 14.61 26.05
C GLU A 29 -14.74 14.14 25.96
N ILE A 30 -13.98 14.22 27.05
CA ILE A 30 -12.60 13.71 27.14
C ILE A 30 -12.58 12.20 26.93
N LYS A 31 -13.42 11.43 27.63
CA LYS A 31 -13.50 9.97 27.48
C LYS A 31 -13.89 9.54 26.06
N SER A 32 -14.81 10.28 25.45
CA SER A 32 -15.22 10.06 24.05
C SER A 32 -14.05 10.25 23.09
N HIS A 33 -13.26 11.32 23.24
CA HIS A 33 -12.07 11.57 22.44
C HIS A 33 -11.00 10.49 22.62
N GLU A 34 -10.73 10.08 23.87
CA GLU A 34 -9.77 8.99 24.15
C GLU A 34 -10.17 7.70 23.43
N GLN A 35 -11.47 7.35 23.43
CA GLN A 35 -11.96 6.17 22.73
C GLN A 35 -11.82 6.30 21.21
N ILE A 36 -12.11 7.47 20.63
CA ILE A 36 -11.92 7.74 19.20
C ILE A 36 -10.45 7.57 18.82
N ASP A 37 -9.53 8.10 19.63
CA ASP A 37 -8.09 7.99 19.40
C ASP A 37 -7.61 6.53 19.45
N ILE A 38 -8.10 5.74 20.42
CA ILE A 38 -7.81 4.30 20.51
C ILE A 38 -8.32 3.56 19.27
N ASP A 39 -9.56 3.83 18.86
CA ASP A 39 -10.16 3.19 17.68
C ASP A 39 -9.42 3.57 16.39
N PHE A 40 -8.98 4.83 16.28
CA PHE A 40 -8.19 5.30 15.16
C PHE A 40 -6.80 4.64 15.11
N GLN A 41 -6.10 4.55 16.25
CA GLN A 41 -4.83 3.84 16.35
C GLN A 41 -4.98 2.36 15.96
N LYS A 42 -6.05 1.70 16.41
CA LYS A 42 -6.35 0.32 16.03
C LYS A 42 -6.55 0.17 14.53
N LYS A 43 -7.29 1.07 13.89
CA LYS A 43 -7.48 1.05 12.42
C LYS A 43 -6.16 1.21 11.67
N ILE A 44 -5.29 2.13 12.10
CA ILE A 44 -3.96 2.30 11.51
C ILE A 44 -3.15 1.01 11.63
N GLN A 45 -3.16 0.38 12.81
CA GLN A 45 -2.44 -0.87 13.02
C GLN A 45 -2.95 -1.99 12.11
N GLU A 46 -4.27 -2.13 11.96
CA GLU A 46 -4.88 -3.11 11.05
C GLU A 46 -4.51 -2.86 9.58
N GLU A 47 -4.44 -1.60 9.15
CA GLU A 47 -3.98 -1.25 7.80
C GLU A 47 -2.49 -1.55 7.62
N LEU A 48 -1.67 -1.25 8.62
CA LEU A 48 -0.24 -1.53 8.61
C LEU A 48 0.02 -3.05 8.52
N ASP A 49 -0.72 -3.86 9.27
CA ASP A 49 -0.62 -5.32 9.25
C ASP A 49 -1.01 -5.89 7.88
N LYS A 50 -2.06 -5.33 7.24
CA LYS A 50 -2.45 -5.69 5.87
C LYS A 50 -1.33 -5.37 4.87
N LEU A 51 -0.74 -4.17 4.96
CA LEU A 51 0.39 -3.78 4.10
C LEU A 51 1.59 -4.70 4.28
N TRP A 52 1.94 -5.04 5.53
CA TRP A 52 3.02 -6.00 5.81
C TRP A 52 2.76 -7.38 5.22
N SER A 53 1.53 -7.88 5.35
CA SER A 53 1.11 -9.15 4.75
C SER A 53 1.25 -9.12 3.23
N THR A 54 0.75 -8.07 2.57
CA THR A 54 0.89 -7.90 1.12
C THR A 54 2.36 -7.81 0.69
N LEU A 55 3.20 -7.04 1.39
CA LEU A 55 4.63 -6.93 1.12
C LEU A 55 5.35 -8.28 1.25
N SER A 56 4.98 -9.08 2.27
CA SER A 56 5.54 -10.43 2.45
C SER A 56 5.22 -11.32 1.25
N TRP A 57 3.97 -11.33 0.79
CA TRP A 57 3.57 -12.07 -0.40
C TRP A 57 4.29 -11.61 -1.67
N LEU A 58 4.47 -10.30 -1.86
CA LEU A 58 5.22 -9.76 -2.98
C LEU A 58 6.69 -10.24 -2.99
N LYS A 59 7.35 -10.26 -1.83
CA LYS A 59 8.73 -10.77 -1.72
C LYS A 59 8.84 -12.26 -2.05
N ILE A 60 7.85 -13.06 -1.64
CA ILE A 60 7.78 -14.48 -2.01
C ILE A 60 7.60 -14.62 -3.52
N ALA A 61 6.67 -13.85 -4.10
CA ALA A 61 6.40 -13.83 -5.52
C ALA A 61 7.65 -13.43 -6.34
N GLU A 62 8.39 -12.39 -5.91
CA GLU A 62 9.66 -12.00 -6.50
C GLU A 62 10.69 -13.13 -6.45
N SER A 63 10.83 -13.78 -5.29
CA SER A 63 11.74 -14.93 -5.12
C SER A 63 11.38 -16.06 -6.10
N GLN A 64 10.09 -16.32 -6.30
CA GLN A 64 9.61 -17.28 -7.29
C GLN A 64 9.93 -16.84 -8.72
N GLY A 65 9.76 -15.56 -9.05
CA GLY A 65 10.13 -15.00 -10.36
C GLY A 65 11.61 -15.19 -10.67
N VAL A 66 12.48 -14.82 -9.73
CA VAL A 66 13.94 -14.99 -9.84
C VAL A 66 14.34 -16.47 -9.92
N TRP A 67 13.66 -17.34 -9.19
CA TRP A 67 13.91 -18.77 -9.29
C TRP A 67 13.54 -19.28 -10.69
N LYS A 68 12.34 -18.94 -11.19
CA LYS A 68 11.87 -19.33 -12.52
C LYS A 68 12.78 -18.84 -13.65
N THR A 69 13.36 -17.63 -13.56
CA THR A 69 14.30 -17.17 -14.60
C THR A 69 15.55 -18.04 -14.70
N LYS A 70 15.99 -18.63 -13.58
CA LYS A 70 17.17 -19.50 -13.53
C LYS A 70 16.87 -20.94 -13.91
N THR A 71 15.66 -21.43 -13.61
CA THR A 71 15.31 -22.84 -13.77
C THR A 71 14.45 -23.13 -14.99
N CYS A 72 13.86 -22.13 -15.65
CA CYS A 72 12.98 -22.34 -16.80
C CYS A 72 13.77 -22.76 -18.05
N ARG A 73 13.24 -23.74 -18.80
CA ARG A 73 13.78 -24.21 -20.08
C ARG A 73 13.71 -23.16 -21.17
N HIS A 74 12.71 -22.28 -21.12
CA HIS A 74 12.51 -21.21 -22.09
C HIS A 74 13.37 -19.96 -21.83
N ALA A 75 14.10 -19.92 -20.70
CA ALA A 75 15.10 -18.90 -20.47
C ALA A 75 16.35 -19.28 -21.26
N ILE A 76 16.72 -18.55 -22.30
CA ILE A 76 17.94 -18.78 -23.10
C ILE A 76 18.70 -17.46 -23.14
N ASP A 77 19.95 -17.46 -22.72
CA ASP A 77 20.83 -16.27 -22.67
C ASP A 77 20.20 -15.03 -22.02
N GLY A 78 19.39 -15.25 -20.97
CA GLY A 78 18.72 -14.17 -20.24
C GLY A 78 17.47 -13.60 -20.92
N VAL A 79 17.01 -14.22 -22.01
CA VAL A 79 15.80 -13.88 -22.77
C VAL A 79 14.78 -15.01 -22.65
N CYS A 80 13.49 -14.67 -22.60
CA CYS A 80 12.42 -15.65 -22.62
C CYS A 80 11.95 -15.95 -24.05
N GLU A 81 12.11 -17.20 -24.48
CA GLU A 81 11.68 -17.68 -25.80
C GLU A 81 10.22 -18.17 -25.84
N ALA A 82 9.55 -18.27 -24.68
CA ALA A 82 8.13 -18.68 -24.64
C ALA A 82 7.18 -17.52 -24.99
N TRP A 83 7.50 -16.31 -24.52
CA TRP A 83 6.64 -15.14 -24.72
C TRP A 83 6.97 -14.42 -26.02
N ASN A 84 5.94 -14.11 -26.81
CA ASN A 84 6.02 -13.16 -27.92
C ASN A 84 5.12 -11.96 -27.60
N ILE A 85 5.71 -10.81 -27.31
CA ILE A 85 5.01 -9.65 -26.76
C ILE A 85 4.67 -8.66 -27.88
N SER A 86 3.41 -8.68 -28.34
CA SER A 86 2.96 -7.75 -29.37
C SER A 86 2.96 -6.29 -28.89
N ASP A 87 2.45 -6.05 -27.68
CA ASP A 87 2.27 -4.73 -27.06
C ASP A 87 2.80 -4.75 -25.59
N PRO A 88 4.08 -4.39 -25.38
CA PRO A 88 4.69 -4.39 -24.05
C PRO A 88 4.04 -3.37 -23.09
N GLY A 89 3.59 -2.22 -23.62
CA GLY A 89 3.05 -1.12 -22.81
C GLY A 89 1.76 -1.52 -22.08
N LYS A 90 0.86 -2.25 -22.77
CA LYS A 90 -0.37 -2.77 -22.15
C LYS A 90 -0.11 -3.80 -21.03
N LEU A 91 1.06 -4.45 -21.07
CA LEU A 91 1.47 -5.43 -20.05
C LEU A 91 2.32 -4.80 -18.95
N GLY A 92 2.55 -3.48 -19.00
CA GLY A 92 3.44 -2.79 -18.06
C GLY A 92 4.90 -3.23 -18.19
N ILE A 93 5.30 -3.78 -19.34
CA ILE A 93 6.68 -4.19 -19.61
C ILE A 93 7.41 -3.01 -20.24
N PRO A 94 8.51 -2.53 -19.64
CA PRO A 94 9.29 -1.45 -20.22
C PRO A 94 9.87 -1.83 -21.59
N GLN A 95 10.00 -0.87 -22.52
CA GLN A 95 10.47 -1.18 -23.88
C GLN A 95 11.96 -1.56 -23.90
N GLU A 96 12.75 -1.03 -22.96
CA GLU A 96 14.19 -1.28 -22.82
C GLU A 96 14.53 -2.72 -22.42
N VAL A 97 13.54 -3.50 -21.98
CA VAL A 97 13.69 -4.92 -21.66
C VAL A 97 13.09 -5.83 -22.74
N ILE A 98 12.72 -5.27 -23.91
CA ILE A 98 12.27 -6.04 -25.07
C ILE A 98 13.43 -6.19 -26.07
N SER A 99 13.72 -7.43 -26.43
CA SER A 99 14.61 -7.77 -27.53
C SER A 99 13.77 -8.05 -28.78
N VAL A 100 14.14 -7.46 -29.91
CA VAL A 100 13.49 -7.74 -31.19
C VAL A 100 14.43 -8.62 -32.00
N ASN A 101 13.97 -9.83 -32.30
CA ASN A 101 14.72 -10.79 -33.12
C ASN A 101 14.63 -10.42 -34.61
N GLN A 102 15.49 -11.01 -35.43
CA GLN A 102 15.56 -10.75 -36.88
C GLN A 102 14.28 -11.14 -37.63
N ASP A 103 13.50 -12.07 -37.07
CA ASP A 103 12.19 -12.50 -37.58
C ASP A 103 11.04 -11.56 -37.19
N GLY A 104 11.35 -10.47 -36.46
CA GLY A 104 10.38 -9.51 -35.95
C GLY A 104 9.69 -9.94 -34.65
N THR A 105 10.04 -11.08 -34.07
CA THR A 105 9.49 -11.50 -32.77
C THR A 105 10.02 -10.62 -31.64
N LYS A 106 9.15 -10.29 -30.69
CA LYS A 106 9.47 -9.43 -29.55
C LYS A 106 9.54 -10.26 -28.28
N ARG A 107 10.75 -10.44 -27.75
CA ARG A 107 11.03 -11.28 -26.58
C ARG A 107 11.36 -10.44 -25.36
N VAL A 108 11.04 -10.95 -24.18
CA VAL A 108 11.36 -10.26 -22.91
C VAL A 108 12.74 -10.68 -22.44
N VAL A 109 13.60 -9.70 -22.16
CA VAL A 109 14.90 -9.88 -21.50
C VAL A 109 14.66 -10.08 -20.00
N ILE A 110 14.34 -11.32 -19.63
CA ILE A 110 14.03 -11.70 -18.25
C ILE A 110 15.20 -11.55 -17.26
N ALA A 111 16.44 -11.45 -17.76
CA ALA A 111 17.58 -11.06 -16.93
C ALA A 111 17.45 -9.62 -16.39
N LYS A 112 16.72 -8.75 -17.07
CA LYS A 112 16.42 -7.37 -16.66
C LYS A 112 15.01 -7.21 -16.08
N PHE A 113 14.08 -8.07 -16.50
CA PHE A 113 12.68 -8.01 -16.10
C PHE A 113 12.13 -9.40 -15.75
N TYR A 114 12.51 -9.91 -14.58
CA TYR A 114 12.07 -11.22 -14.09
C TYR A 114 10.61 -11.24 -13.61
N GLN A 115 9.98 -10.07 -13.46
CA GLN A 115 8.63 -9.92 -12.92
C GLN A 115 7.59 -10.68 -13.77
N ILE A 116 7.78 -10.74 -15.09
CA ILE A 116 6.91 -11.54 -15.97
C ILE A 116 6.93 -13.03 -15.62
N CYS A 117 8.03 -13.53 -15.03
CA CYS A 117 8.15 -14.93 -14.65
C CYS A 117 7.32 -15.28 -13.42
N ILE A 118 7.00 -14.32 -12.54
CA ILE A 118 6.25 -14.54 -11.30
C ILE A 118 4.95 -15.30 -11.61
N THR A 119 4.16 -14.77 -12.53
CA THR A 119 2.84 -15.29 -12.93
C THR A 119 2.88 -16.10 -14.22
N CYS A 120 4.06 -16.39 -14.77
CA CYS A 120 4.19 -17.09 -16.05
C CYS A 120 3.56 -18.49 -16.00
N PRO A 121 2.52 -18.76 -16.82
CA PRO A 121 1.88 -20.07 -16.90
C PRO A 121 2.66 -21.06 -17.78
N LEU A 122 3.60 -20.55 -18.59
CA LEU A 122 4.42 -21.33 -19.53
C LEU A 122 5.73 -21.81 -18.89
N TYR A 123 5.82 -21.86 -17.56
CA TYR A 123 7.02 -22.35 -16.89
C TYR A 123 7.21 -23.85 -17.14
N GLU A 124 8.34 -24.23 -17.74
CA GLU A 124 8.80 -25.62 -17.84
C GLU A 124 10.20 -25.71 -17.20
N PRO A 125 10.44 -26.61 -16.23
CA PRO A 125 11.78 -26.75 -15.64
C PRO A 125 12.79 -27.26 -16.68
N ARG A 126 14.01 -26.73 -16.64
CA ARG A 126 15.16 -27.30 -17.35
C ARG A 126 15.36 -28.72 -16.86
N ARG A 127 15.29 -29.68 -17.78
CA ARG A 127 15.70 -31.06 -17.48
C ARG A 127 17.21 -31.03 -17.31
N SER A 128 17.68 -31.41 -16.12
CA SER A 128 19.09 -31.77 -15.91
C SER A 128 19.39 -32.95 -16.83
N GLN A 129 20.22 -32.73 -17.86
CA GLN A 129 20.93 -33.83 -18.50
C GLN A 129 22.02 -34.34 -17.56
#